data_AF-A0A372EZX8-F1
#
_entry.id   AF-A0A372EZX8-F1
#
_cell.length_a   1.000
_cell.length_b   1.000
_cell.length_c   1.000
_cell.angle_alpha   90.00
_cell.angle_beta   90.00
_cell.angle_gamma   90.00
#
_symmetry.space_group_name_H-M   'P 1'
#
loop_
_entity.id
_entity.type
_entity.pdbx_description
1 polymer ?
#
loop_
_entity_poly.entity_id
_entity_poly.type
_entity_poly.pdbx_seq_one_letter_code
_entity_poly.pdbx_strand_id
1 'polypeptide(L)'
;MSKPCILCCAITGSLPRKSDNPAVPISISEQVESSLAAIEAGASIIHAHVRNDDETPSSDPERFARLKDALRKHAPEAILQFSTGGRSGAGRERGGMLPLRPDMASLSVGSNNFPTRVYENSPDLVAWLSQEMQTYEITPEIEAFDLSHILQAIRMHEEGRLFGKLYVQFVMGVKNAMPADKAVFDFYVQTMQTRAPQAEWCAAGIGPNQIVLNEWAIAAGGHTRAGLEDNIRLDKHTLAPSNAALITRAAALCEKYARPVATPRQAREILGLPASA
;
A
#
# COMPACT_ATOMS: atom_id res chain seq x y z
N MET A 1 -26.15 -4.15 4.72
CA MET A 1 -25.26 -2.98 4.66
C MET A 1 -24.22 -3.22 3.58
N SER A 2 -23.82 -2.20 2.82
CA SER A 2 -22.77 -2.34 1.80
C SER A 2 -21.40 -2.61 2.45
N LYS A 3 -20.54 -3.38 1.77
CA LYS A 3 -19.19 -3.73 2.25
C LYS A 3 -18.36 -2.44 2.46
N PRO A 4 -17.83 -2.17 3.67
CA PRO A 4 -16.97 -1.02 3.90
C PRO A 4 -15.75 -1.00 2.97
N CYS A 5 -15.26 0.19 2.63
CA CYS A 5 -14.07 0.36 1.80
C CYS A 5 -12.88 0.80 2.65
N ILE A 6 -11.83 -0.02 2.67
CA ILE A 6 -10.54 0.34 3.28
C ILE A 6 -9.83 1.33 2.36
N LEU A 7 -9.40 2.45 2.94
CA LEU A 7 -8.54 3.44 2.31
C LEU A 7 -7.12 3.32 2.88
N CYS A 8 -6.17 2.99 2.03
CA CYS A 8 -4.74 3.00 2.35
C CYS A 8 -4.12 4.35 1.96
N CYS A 9 -3.33 4.93 2.87
CA CYS A 9 -2.55 6.13 2.61
C CYS A 9 -1.07 5.81 2.41
N ALA A 10 -0.58 5.97 1.17
CA ALA A 10 0.83 5.84 0.85
C ALA A 10 1.54 7.20 0.97
N ILE A 11 2.09 7.44 2.16
CA ILE A 11 2.37 8.80 2.63
C ILE A 11 3.57 9.47 1.96
N THR A 12 4.60 8.70 1.57
CA THR A 12 5.93 9.25 1.24
C THR A 12 6.54 8.63 -0.02
N GLY A 13 6.54 7.30 -0.12
CA GLY A 13 7.27 6.59 -1.16
C GLY A 13 8.77 6.78 -1.14
N SER A 14 9.41 6.40 -2.24
CA SER A 14 10.85 6.49 -2.47
C SER A 14 11.26 7.50 -3.55
N LEU A 15 10.31 8.02 -4.32
CA LEU A 15 10.59 8.94 -5.43
C LEU A 15 10.22 10.39 -5.17
N PRO A 16 9.01 10.72 -4.65
CA PRO A 16 8.61 12.11 -4.48
C PRO A 16 9.59 12.88 -3.58
N ARG A 17 9.89 14.12 -3.96
CA ARG A 17 10.72 15.05 -3.20
C ARG A 17 9.94 16.31 -2.85
N LYS A 18 10.43 17.09 -1.88
CA LYS A 18 9.88 18.41 -1.54
C LYS A 18 9.89 19.37 -2.73
N SER A 19 10.87 19.23 -3.63
CA SER A 19 10.94 19.99 -4.88
C SER A 19 9.80 19.68 -5.85
N ASP A 20 9.23 18.46 -5.79
CA ASP A 20 8.10 18.06 -6.62
C ASP A 20 6.78 18.54 -6.01
N ASN A 21 6.65 18.41 -4.68
CA ASN A 21 5.57 18.97 -3.89
C ASN A 21 6.02 19.15 -2.42
N PRO A 22 5.94 20.37 -1.85
CA PRO A 22 6.39 20.64 -0.48
C PRO A 22 5.59 19.86 0.59
N ALA A 23 4.41 19.34 0.25
CA ALA A 23 3.58 18.53 1.13
C ALA A 23 4.12 17.10 1.35
N VAL A 24 5.11 16.63 0.58
CA VAL A 24 5.70 15.30 0.76
C VAL A 24 6.37 15.22 2.15
N PRO A 25 5.93 14.34 3.06
CA PRO A 25 6.52 14.26 4.40
C PRO A 25 7.83 13.47 4.39
N ILE A 26 8.93 14.06 4.89
CA ILE A 26 10.26 13.44 4.83
C ILE A 26 10.71 13.01 6.23
N SER A 27 10.73 13.96 7.17
CA SER A 27 11.10 13.69 8.56
C SER A 27 10.05 12.85 9.28
N ILE A 28 10.44 12.15 10.33
CA ILE A 28 9.51 11.35 11.14
C ILE A 28 8.34 12.20 11.68
N SER A 29 8.60 13.44 12.12
CA SER A 29 7.55 14.34 12.60
C SER A 29 6.54 14.71 11.51
N GLU A 30 7.01 15.03 10.30
CA GLU A 30 6.11 15.32 9.16
C GLU A 30 5.33 14.07 8.75
N GLN A 31 5.96 12.90 8.78
CA GLN A 31 5.31 11.63 8.45
C GLN A 31 4.21 11.30 9.44
N VAL A 32 4.45 11.51 10.74
CA VAL A 32 3.45 11.32 11.80
C VAL A 32 2.28 12.29 11.60
N GLU A 33 2.55 13.60 11.48
CA GLU A 33 1.50 14.61 11.28
C GLU A 33 0.67 14.32 10.02
N SER A 34 1.32 14.03 8.89
CA SER A 34 0.65 13.71 7.64
C SER A 34 -0.18 12.42 7.73
N SER A 35 0.27 11.43 8.52
CA SER A 35 -0.46 10.17 8.71
C SER A 35 -1.70 10.37 9.57
N LEU A 36 -1.58 11.12 10.66
CA LEU A 36 -2.71 11.42 11.56
C LEU A 36 -3.80 12.19 10.81
N ALA A 37 -3.42 13.21 10.03
CA ALA A 37 -4.37 13.95 9.19
C ALA A 37 -5.03 13.03 8.13
N ALA A 38 -4.29 12.08 7.56
CA ALA A 38 -4.86 11.10 6.63
C ALA A 38 -5.84 10.12 7.32
N ILE A 39 -5.55 9.70 8.54
CA ILE A 39 -6.43 8.84 9.35
C ILE A 39 -7.72 9.57 9.70
N GLU A 40 -7.63 10.83 10.14
CA GLU A 40 -8.80 11.69 10.38
C GLU A 40 -9.65 11.87 9.11
N ALA A 41 -9.01 11.93 7.93
CA ALA A 41 -9.70 11.98 6.65
C ALA A 41 -10.32 10.64 6.19
N GLY A 42 -10.08 9.54 6.92
CA GLY A 42 -10.67 8.22 6.66
C GLY A 42 -9.70 7.11 6.27
N ALA A 43 -8.38 7.35 6.29
CA ALA A 43 -7.41 6.29 6.06
C ALA A 43 -7.41 5.28 7.23
N SER A 44 -7.42 3.99 6.90
CA SER A 44 -7.30 2.90 7.87
C SER A 44 -5.94 2.21 7.84
N ILE A 45 -5.22 2.33 6.72
CA ILE A 45 -3.86 1.79 6.55
C ILE A 45 -2.92 2.95 6.24
N ILE A 46 -1.74 2.97 6.88
CA ILE A 46 -0.62 3.82 6.50
C ILE A 46 0.46 2.94 5.88
N HIS A 47 0.67 3.08 4.57
CA HIS A 47 1.78 2.45 3.85
C HIS A 47 3.02 3.33 3.98
N ALA A 48 4.02 2.81 4.67
CA ALA A 48 5.17 3.57 5.17
C ALA A 48 6.45 3.24 4.41
N HIS A 49 7.05 4.30 3.89
CA HIS A 49 8.46 4.40 3.52
C HIS A 49 9.13 5.41 4.44
N VAL A 50 10.38 5.16 4.85
CA VAL A 50 11.21 6.16 5.55
C VAL A 50 12.25 6.76 4.60
N ARG A 51 12.68 7.98 4.93
CA ARG A 51 13.68 8.74 4.19
C ARG A 51 14.81 9.15 5.13
N ASN A 52 15.98 9.39 4.55
CA ASN A 52 17.02 10.18 5.18
C ASN A 52 16.64 11.67 5.16
N ASP A 53 17.31 12.48 5.97
CA ASP A 53 16.98 13.90 6.12
C ASP A 53 17.28 14.71 4.84
N ASP A 54 18.14 14.18 3.96
CA ASP A 54 18.44 14.71 2.61
C ASP A 54 17.45 14.23 1.53
N GLU A 55 16.30 13.68 1.96
CA GLU A 55 15.23 13.12 1.13
C GLU A 55 15.59 11.81 0.41
N THR A 56 16.80 11.26 0.56
CA THR A 56 17.14 9.98 -0.08
C THR A 56 16.37 8.81 0.55
N PRO A 57 16.03 7.75 -0.23
CA PRO A 57 15.34 6.58 0.30
C PRO A 57 16.15 5.86 1.37
N SER A 58 15.46 5.25 2.34
CA SER A 58 16.11 4.49 3.41
C SER A 58 15.30 3.24 3.78
N SER A 59 16.01 2.17 4.13
CA SER A 59 15.46 0.95 4.75
C SER A 59 15.84 0.84 6.23
N ASP A 60 16.28 1.94 6.85
CA ASP A 60 16.78 1.99 8.23
C ASP A 60 15.71 1.54 9.25
N PRO A 61 15.91 0.39 9.94
CA PRO A 61 14.96 -0.11 10.93
C PRO A 61 14.74 0.87 12.09
N GLU A 62 15.73 1.67 12.48
CA GLU A 62 15.55 2.62 13.58
C GLU A 62 14.56 3.73 13.21
N ARG A 63 14.61 4.22 11.97
CA ARG A 63 13.63 5.19 11.46
C ARG A 63 12.22 4.57 11.38
N PHE A 64 12.11 3.32 10.93
CA PHE A 64 10.83 2.60 10.95
C PHE A 64 10.27 2.42 12.37
N ALA A 65 11.13 2.09 13.34
CA ALA A 65 10.75 1.96 14.74
C ALA A 65 10.22 3.28 15.30
N ARG A 66 10.94 4.38 15.07
CA ARG A 66 10.51 5.72 15.50
C ARG A 66 9.16 6.13 14.90
N LEU A 67 8.93 5.86 13.61
CA LEU A 67 7.64 6.11 12.97
C LEU A 67 6.53 5.23 13.58
N LYS A 68 6.79 3.94 13.76
CA LYS A 68 5.85 2.99 14.37
C LYS A 68 5.46 3.42 15.78
N ASP A 69 6.44 3.71 16.64
CA ASP A 69 6.19 4.06 18.04
C ASP A 69 5.34 5.33 18.15
N ALA A 70 5.65 6.34 17.33
CA ALA A 70 4.89 7.58 17.28
C ALA A 70 3.45 7.33 16.80
N LEU A 71 3.25 6.60 15.71
CA LEU A 71 1.90 6.30 15.21
C LEU A 71 1.10 5.42 16.16
N ARG A 72 1.73 4.45 16.83
CA ARG A 72 1.06 3.63 17.85
C ARG A 72 0.57 4.46 19.03
N LYS A 73 1.34 5.48 19.44
CA LYS A 73 0.94 6.40 20.51
C LYS A 73 -0.29 7.24 20.16
N HIS A 74 -0.40 7.69 18.91
CA HIS A 74 -1.41 8.68 18.50
C HIS A 74 -2.60 8.07 17.74
N ALA A 75 -2.42 6.94 17.08
CA ALA A 75 -3.45 6.23 16.32
C ALA A 75 -3.28 4.70 16.49
N PRO A 76 -3.49 4.15 17.70
CA PRO A 76 -3.18 2.76 18.03
C PRO A 76 -3.94 1.74 17.18
N GLU A 77 -5.15 2.07 16.71
CA GLU A 77 -5.96 1.17 15.88
C GLU A 77 -5.59 1.20 14.39
N ALA A 78 -4.90 2.25 13.90
CA ALA A 78 -4.51 2.33 12.49
C ALA A 78 -3.61 1.15 12.10
N ILE A 79 -3.77 0.64 10.89
CA ILE A 79 -2.92 -0.44 10.39
C ILE A 79 -1.63 0.20 9.85
N LEU A 80 -0.50 -0.27 10.35
CA LEU A 80 0.81 0.19 9.87
C LEU A 80 1.41 -0.87 8.97
N GLN A 81 1.62 -0.48 7.71
CA GLN A 81 2.17 -1.35 6.68
C GLN A 81 3.56 -0.86 6.27
N PHE A 82 4.59 -1.67 6.50
CA PHE A 82 5.95 -1.33 6.10
C PHE A 82 6.23 -1.72 4.65
N SER A 83 6.91 -0.84 3.93
CA SER A 83 7.37 -1.17 2.58
C SER A 83 8.63 -2.03 2.62
N THR A 84 8.63 -3.14 1.86
CA THR A 84 9.86 -3.90 1.55
C THR A 84 10.37 -3.57 0.13
N GLY A 85 9.99 -2.42 -0.42
CA GLY A 85 10.20 -2.09 -1.83
C GLY A 85 11.67 -1.93 -2.23
N GLY A 86 12.07 -2.51 -3.37
CA GLY A 86 13.45 -2.51 -3.88
C GLY A 86 13.96 -1.17 -4.43
N ARG A 87 13.25 -0.06 -4.19
CA ARG A 87 13.71 1.32 -4.45
C ARG A 87 14.36 1.94 -3.20
N SER A 88 13.99 1.44 -2.01
CA SER A 88 14.50 1.89 -0.71
C SER A 88 15.68 1.07 -0.20
N GLY A 89 15.98 -0.06 -0.84
CA GLY A 89 17.11 -0.93 -0.54
C GLY A 89 17.24 -2.08 -1.56
N ALA A 90 18.19 -2.98 -1.31
CA ALA A 90 18.62 -4.09 -2.14
C ALA A 90 18.79 -5.38 -1.32
N GLY A 91 18.46 -6.53 -1.93
CA GLY A 91 18.57 -7.83 -1.27
C GLY A 91 17.82 -7.90 0.06
N ARG A 92 18.42 -8.54 1.08
CA ARG A 92 17.79 -8.78 2.38
C ARG A 92 17.63 -7.53 3.25
N GLU A 93 18.35 -6.44 2.96
CA GLU A 93 18.20 -5.19 3.72
C GLU A 93 16.77 -4.63 3.61
N ARG A 94 16.07 -4.96 2.52
CA ARG A 94 14.65 -4.65 2.28
C ARG A 94 13.69 -5.24 3.31
N GLY A 95 14.12 -6.25 4.07
CA GLY A 95 13.35 -6.87 5.15
C GLY A 95 13.89 -6.55 6.54
N GLY A 96 14.92 -5.70 6.67
CA GLY A 96 15.59 -5.44 7.95
C GLY A 96 14.68 -4.82 9.02
N MET A 97 13.56 -4.22 8.62
CA MET A 97 12.55 -3.65 9.51
C MET A 97 11.46 -4.65 9.93
N LEU A 98 11.36 -5.83 9.31
CA LEU A 98 10.33 -6.84 9.64
C LEU A 98 10.39 -7.34 11.10
N PRO A 99 11.56 -7.49 11.76
CA PRO A 99 11.62 -7.86 13.18
C PRO A 99 10.87 -6.89 14.11
N LEU A 100 10.57 -5.67 13.65
CA LEU A 100 9.76 -4.71 14.38
C LEU A 100 8.28 -5.10 14.44
N ARG A 101 7.84 -6.14 13.73
CA ARG A 101 6.44 -6.64 13.70
C ARG A 101 5.41 -5.54 13.40
N PRO A 102 5.45 -4.90 12.22
CA PRO A 102 4.32 -4.10 11.75
C PRO A 102 3.06 -4.99 11.59
N ASP A 103 1.86 -4.41 11.49
CA ASP A 103 0.66 -5.22 11.24
C ASP A 103 0.77 -5.91 9.87
N MET A 104 1.31 -5.17 8.91
CA MET A 104 1.44 -5.60 7.52
C MET A 104 2.79 -5.20 6.94
N ALA A 105 3.17 -5.83 5.84
CA ALA A 105 4.25 -5.36 5.01
C ALA A 105 3.94 -5.62 3.53
N SER A 106 4.37 -4.72 2.65
CA SER A 106 4.20 -4.94 1.22
C SER A 106 5.16 -6.02 0.72
N LEU A 107 4.73 -6.86 -0.22
CA LEU A 107 5.55 -7.92 -0.81
C LEU A 107 5.27 -8.02 -2.31
N SER A 108 6.30 -7.76 -3.12
CA SER A 108 6.24 -8.10 -4.55
C SER A 108 6.66 -9.53 -4.75
N VAL A 109 5.81 -10.36 -5.36
CA VAL A 109 6.07 -11.79 -5.61
C VAL A 109 6.61 -12.09 -7.02
N GLY A 110 6.94 -11.03 -7.77
CA GLY A 110 7.50 -11.13 -9.11
C GLY A 110 8.26 -9.86 -9.50
N SER A 111 8.97 -9.94 -10.62
CA SER A 111 9.75 -8.83 -11.18
C SER A 111 9.07 -8.26 -12.42
N ASN A 112 9.22 -6.96 -12.64
CA ASN A 112 8.68 -6.26 -13.80
C ASN A 112 9.58 -5.06 -14.15
N ASN A 113 9.35 -4.44 -15.31
CA ASN A 113 10.03 -3.19 -15.65
C ASN A 113 9.43 -2.01 -14.89
N PHE A 114 10.28 -1.03 -14.58
CA PHE A 114 9.96 0.28 -14.00
C PHE A 114 10.48 1.39 -14.95
N PRO A 115 10.16 2.67 -14.69
CA PRO A 115 10.42 3.76 -15.65
C PRO A 115 11.86 3.85 -16.19
N THR A 116 12.84 3.48 -15.37
CA THR A 116 14.28 3.64 -15.67
C THR A 116 15.13 2.41 -15.31
N ARG A 117 14.51 1.30 -14.86
CA ARG A 117 15.21 0.10 -14.36
C ARG A 117 14.28 -1.12 -14.33
N VAL A 118 14.84 -2.31 -14.13
CA VAL A 118 14.06 -3.46 -13.66
C VAL A 118 13.71 -3.27 -12.17
N TYR A 119 12.48 -3.59 -11.81
CA TYR A 119 12.07 -3.75 -10.42
C TYR A 119 12.29 -5.20 -10.00
N GLU A 120 13.49 -5.46 -9.50
CA GLU A 120 13.98 -6.81 -9.24
C GLU A 120 13.45 -7.36 -7.90
N ASN A 121 12.80 -8.51 -8.00
CA ASN A 121 12.38 -9.37 -6.89
C ASN A 121 12.72 -10.80 -7.30
N SER A 122 13.97 -11.21 -7.03
CA SER A 122 14.40 -12.58 -7.31
C SER A 122 13.57 -13.59 -6.51
N PRO A 123 13.31 -14.80 -7.02
CA PRO A 123 12.55 -15.82 -6.30
C PRO A 123 13.08 -16.10 -4.89
N ASP A 124 14.40 -16.10 -4.71
CA ASP A 124 15.04 -16.32 -3.41
C ASP A 124 14.75 -15.18 -2.42
N LEU A 125 14.75 -13.93 -2.88
CA LEU A 125 14.40 -12.79 -2.05
C LEU A 125 12.91 -12.81 -1.68
N VAL A 126 12.04 -13.14 -2.63
CA VAL A 126 10.60 -13.30 -2.39
C VAL A 126 10.36 -14.39 -1.34
N ALA A 127 11.01 -15.54 -1.49
CA ALA A 127 10.91 -16.64 -0.53
C ALA A 127 11.40 -16.23 0.86
N TRP A 128 12.54 -15.55 0.95
CA TRP A 128 13.08 -15.07 2.21
C TRP A 128 12.17 -14.04 2.90
N LEU A 129 11.70 -13.00 2.18
CA LEU A 129 10.78 -12.00 2.74
C LEU A 129 9.47 -12.64 3.22
N SER A 130 8.92 -13.56 2.43
CA SER A 130 7.72 -14.32 2.78
C SER A 130 7.92 -15.11 4.08
N GLN A 131 9.08 -15.77 4.23
CA GLN A 131 9.42 -16.53 5.43
C GLN A 131 9.60 -15.63 6.65
N GLU A 132 10.29 -14.49 6.52
CA GLU A 132 10.43 -13.52 7.62
C GLU A 132 9.06 -13.00 8.07
N MET A 133 8.16 -12.69 7.13
CA MET A 133 6.79 -12.28 7.45
C MET A 133 6.01 -13.38 8.20
N GLN A 134 6.23 -14.66 7.88
CA GLN A 134 5.67 -15.77 8.67
C GLN A 134 6.28 -15.83 10.07
N THR A 135 7.60 -15.70 10.20
CA THR A 135 8.29 -15.71 11.49
C THR A 135 7.82 -14.61 12.43
N TYR A 136 7.51 -13.43 11.89
CA TYR A 136 7.09 -12.27 12.66
C TYR A 136 5.58 -12.03 12.67
N GLU A 137 4.79 -12.95 12.10
CA GLU A 137 3.32 -12.88 12.03
C GLU A 137 2.81 -11.59 11.38
N ILE A 138 3.41 -11.21 10.25
CA ILE A 138 3.11 -9.99 9.49
C ILE A 138 2.27 -10.36 8.28
N THR A 139 1.07 -9.78 8.14
CA THR A 139 0.22 -10.05 6.97
C THR A 139 0.76 -9.32 5.73
N PRO A 140 1.09 -10.02 4.64
CA PRO A 140 1.59 -9.39 3.44
C PRO A 140 0.45 -8.72 2.65
N GLU A 141 0.67 -7.49 2.19
CA GLU A 141 -0.05 -6.94 1.04
C GLU A 141 0.76 -7.22 -0.21
N ILE A 142 0.18 -7.98 -1.14
CA ILE A 142 0.89 -8.37 -2.37
C ILE A 142 0.82 -7.24 -3.38
N GLU A 143 1.99 -6.72 -3.78
CA GLU A 143 2.10 -5.69 -4.81
C GLU A 143 2.13 -6.33 -6.21
N ALA A 144 0.97 -6.46 -6.84
CA ALA A 144 0.81 -7.05 -8.15
C ALA A 144 0.91 -5.98 -9.26
N PHE A 145 2.10 -5.87 -9.85
CA PHE A 145 2.40 -5.03 -11.01
C PHE A 145 2.07 -5.67 -12.36
N ASP A 146 1.77 -6.97 -12.38
CA ASP A 146 1.41 -7.74 -13.57
C ASP A 146 0.54 -8.97 -13.17
N LEU A 147 -0.12 -9.60 -14.16
CA LEU A 147 -1.09 -10.69 -13.96
C LEU A 147 -0.46 -11.89 -13.27
N SER A 148 0.76 -12.26 -13.67
CA SER A 148 1.45 -13.41 -13.09
C SER A 148 1.73 -13.23 -11.60
N HIS A 149 1.81 -12.00 -11.09
CA HIS A 149 2.02 -11.73 -9.67
C HIS A 149 0.77 -12.08 -8.86
N ILE A 150 -0.43 -11.83 -9.40
CA ILE A 150 -1.71 -12.23 -8.79
C ILE A 150 -1.75 -13.76 -8.70
N LEU A 151 -1.49 -14.45 -9.81
CA LEU A 151 -1.51 -15.91 -9.86
C LEU A 151 -0.45 -16.54 -8.94
N GLN A 152 0.74 -15.94 -8.89
CA GLN A 152 1.81 -16.35 -7.98
C GLN A 152 1.40 -16.21 -6.51
N ALA A 153 0.78 -15.10 -6.14
CA ALA A 153 0.34 -14.85 -4.78
C ALA A 153 -0.75 -15.82 -4.34
N ILE A 154 -1.72 -16.12 -5.21
CA ILE A 154 -2.75 -17.13 -4.95
C ILE A 154 -2.09 -18.48 -4.70
N ARG A 155 -1.18 -18.91 -5.58
CA ARG A 155 -0.45 -20.17 -5.42
C ARG A 155 0.37 -20.20 -4.12
N MET A 156 1.11 -19.12 -3.81
CA MET A 156 1.90 -19.04 -2.59
C MET A 156 1.03 -19.07 -1.32
N HIS A 157 -0.18 -18.50 -1.36
CA HIS A 157 -1.14 -18.58 -0.26
C HIS A 157 -1.67 -20.01 -0.08
N GLU A 158 -2.06 -20.68 -1.17
CA GLU A 158 -2.47 -22.10 -1.18
C GLU A 158 -1.37 -23.04 -0.67
N GLU A 159 -0.10 -22.74 -0.99
CA GLU A 159 1.09 -23.44 -0.48
C GLU A 159 1.41 -23.11 0.99
N GLY A 160 0.64 -22.23 1.65
CA GLY A 160 0.85 -21.83 3.03
C GLY A 160 2.11 -20.99 3.26
N ARG A 161 2.59 -20.28 2.24
CA ARG A 161 3.82 -19.46 2.29
C ARG A 161 3.58 -18.01 2.66
N LEU A 162 2.35 -17.52 2.51
CA LEU A 162 1.94 -16.17 2.88
C LEU A 162 1.19 -16.21 4.22
N PHE A 163 1.63 -15.43 5.20
CA PHE A 163 1.02 -15.38 6.53
C PHE A 163 -0.35 -14.69 6.50
N GLY A 164 -1.34 -15.25 7.21
CA GLY A 164 -2.65 -14.62 7.38
C GLY A 164 -3.56 -14.65 6.15
N LYS A 165 -4.47 -13.68 6.07
CA LYS A 165 -5.45 -13.57 4.96
C LYS A 165 -4.77 -12.98 3.73
N LEU A 166 -5.00 -13.57 2.56
CA LEU A 166 -4.48 -13.04 1.30
C LEU A 166 -5.11 -11.67 0.98
N TYR A 167 -4.26 -10.68 0.76
CA TYR A 167 -4.65 -9.35 0.30
C TYR A 167 -3.75 -8.91 -0.86
N VAL A 168 -4.35 -8.61 -2.01
CA VAL A 168 -3.62 -8.30 -3.25
C VAL A 168 -3.93 -6.88 -3.73
N GLN A 169 -2.89 -6.08 -3.94
CA GLN A 169 -2.95 -4.75 -4.53
C GLN A 169 -2.64 -4.79 -6.02
N PHE A 170 -3.58 -4.37 -6.86
CA PHE A 170 -3.34 -4.15 -8.28
C PHE A 170 -2.68 -2.79 -8.49
N VAL A 171 -1.40 -2.78 -8.87
CA VAL A 171 -0.66 -1.54 -9.11
C VAL A 171 -0.64 -1.22 -10.60
N MET A 172 -1.30 -0.14 -11.00
CA MET A 172 -1.46 0.23 -12.41
C MET A 172 -1.02 1.68 -12.69
N GLY A 173 -0.45 1.91 -13.87
CA GLY A 173 -0.03 3.23 -14.34
C GLY A 173 1.45 3.55 -14.12
N VAL A 174 2.26 2.61 -13.61
CA VAL A 174 3.72 2.76 -13.59
C VAL A 174 4.25 2.67 -15.02
N LYS A 175 5.05 3.66 -15.45
CA LYS A 175 5.69 3.62 -16.79
C LYS A 175 6.52 2.35 -16.94
N ASN A 176 6.34 1.66 -18.08
CA ASN A 176 6.94 0.37 -18.45
C ASN A 176 6.41 -0.87 -17.69
N ALA A 177 5.42 -0.74 -16.81
CA ALA A 177 4.69 -1.87 -16.19
C ALA A 177 3.25 -1.92 -16.74
N MET A 178 2.29 -2.44 -15.97
CA MET A 178 0.88 -2.46 -16.32
C MET A 178 0.29 -1.04 -16.40
N PRO A 179 -0.22 -0.58 -17.56
CA PRO A 179 -0.96 0.69 -17.64
C PRO A 179 -2.29 0.60 -16.90
N ALA A 180 -2.92 1.75 -16.60
CA ALA A 180 -4.29 1.77 -16.09
C ALA A 180 -5.28 1.43 -17.22
N ASP A 181 -5.60 0.15 -17.35
CA ASP A 181 -6.51 -0.40 -18.36
C ASP A 181 -7.73 -1.05 -17.69
N LYS A 182 -8.93 -0.63 -18.10
CA LYS A 182 -10.18 -1.10 -17.47
C LYS A 182 -10.47 -2.57 -17.73
N ALA A 183 -10.18 -3.07 -18.93
CA ALA A 183 -10.43 -4.47 -19.27
C ALA A 183 -9.48 -5.39 -18.50
N VAL A 184 -8.22 -4.98 -18.34
CA VAL A 184 -7.25 -5.71 -17.49
C VAL A 184 -7.66 -5.66 -16.02
N PHE A 185 -8.07 -4.49 -15.51
CA PHE A 185 -8.58 -4.35 -14.15
C PHE A 185 -9.75 -5.31 -13.89
N ASP A 186 -10.73 -5.35 -14.80
CA ASP A 186 -11.88 -6.26 -14.68
C ASP A 186 -11.45 -7.73 -14.70
N PHE A 187 -10.46 -8.07 -15.52
CA PHE A 187 -9.89 -9.41 -15.54
C PHE A 187 -9.16 -9.77 -14.23
N TYR A 188 -8.47 -8.81 -13.60
CA TYR A 188 -7.86 -9.01 -12.27
C TYR A 188 -8.91 -9.24 -11.19
N VAL A 189 -9.98 -8.45 -11.19
CA VAL A 189 -11.12 -8.64 -10.28
C VAL A 189 -11.75 -10.01 -10.47
N GLN A 190 -12.05 -10.41 -11.72
CA GLN A 190 -12.58 -11.74 -12.04
C GLN A 190 -11.63 -12.85 -11.60
N THR A 191 -10.32 -12.67 -11.77
CA THR A 191 -9.31 -13.64 -11.33
C THR A 191 -9.37 -13.81 -9.81
N MET A 192 -9.39 -12.73 -9.03
CA MET A 192 -9.52 -12.82 -7.57
C MET A 192 -10.85 -13.48 -7.17
N GLN A 193 -11.97 -13.08 -7.76
CA GLN A 193 -13.29 -13.65 -7.45
C GLN A 193 -13.39 -15.15 -7.73
N THR A 194 -12.78 -15.62 -8.82
CA THR A 194 -12.89 -17.02 -9.27
C THR A 194 -11.85 -17.93 -8.65
N ARG A 195 -10.65 -17.42 -8.37
CA ARG A 195 -9.50 -18.22 -7.90
C ARG A 195 -9.24 -18.06 -6.41
N ALA A 196 -9.57 -16.92 -5.81
CA ALA A 196 -9.36 -16.64 -4.40
C ALA A 196 -10.57 -15.90 -3.77
N PRO A 197 -11.78 -16.49 -3.79
CA PRO A 197 -13.03 -15.81 -3.38
C PRO A 197 -13.06 -15.36 -1.91
N GLN A 198 -12.18 -15.90 -1.07
CA GLN A 198 -12.04 -15.54 0.34
C GLN A 198 -10.98 -14.44 0.58
N ALA A 199 -10.17 -14.12 -0.43
CA ALA A 199 -9.16 -13.09 -0.35
C ALA A 199 -9.78 -11.70 -0.52
N GLU A 200 -9.06 -10.70 -0.01
CA GLU A 200 -9.38 -9.30 -0.28
C GLU A 200 -8.48 -8.76 -1.40
N TRP A 201 -8.87 -7.64 -2.00
CA TRP A 201 -8.03 -6.93 -2.95
C TRP A 201 -8.25 -5.42 -2.90
N CYS A 202 -7.20 -4.68 -3.25
CA CYS A 202 -7.24 -3.25 -3.52
C CYS A 202 -6.64 -2.93 -4.89
N ALA A 203 -6.80 -1.68 -5.33
CA ALA A 203 -6.06 -1.16 -6.47
C ALA A 203 -5.48 0.23 -6.21
N ALA A 204 -4.31 0.46 -6.79
CA ALA A 204 -3.51 1.68 -6.68
C ALA A 204 -3.18 2.20 -8.09
N GLY A 205 -3.54 3.45 -8.36
CA GLY A 205 -3.23 4.12 -9.62
C GLY A 205 -2.10 5.12 -9.45
N ILE A 206 -1.15 5.14 -10.39
CA ILE A 206 -0.02 6.08 -10.37
C ILE A 206 -0.34 7.37 -11.14
N GLY A 207 0.03 8.50 -10.54
CA GLY A 207 -0.12 9.84 -11.08
C GLY A 207 -1.60 10.17 -11.36
N PRO A 208 -1.95 10.61 -12.59
CA PRO A 208 -3.34 10.96 -12.92
C PRO A 208 -4.30 9.76 -12.81
N ASN A 209 -3.79 8.52 -12.80
CA ASN A 209 -4.60 7.32 -12.69
C ASN A 209 -5.02 7.01 -11.24
N GLN A 210 -4.50 7.71 -10.23
CA GLN A 210 -4.88 7.46 -8.83
C GLN A 210 -6.38 7.52 -8.63
N ILE A 211 -7.00 8.64 -9.05
CA ILE A 211 -8.45 8.83 -8.90
C ILE A 211 -9.26 7.83 -9.73
N VAL A 212 -8.74 7.46 -10.91
CA VAL A 212 -9.37 6.49 -11.82
C VAL A 212 -9.43 5.11 -11.17
N LEU A 213 -8.31 4.63 -10.61
CA LEU A 213 -8.26 3.35 -9.92
C LEU A 213 -9.02 3.38 -8.58
N ASN A 214 -9.05 4.51 -7.88
CA ASN A 214 -9.91 4.67 -6.70
C ASN A 214 -11.37 4.42 -7.07
N GLU A 215 -11.87 5.07 -8.12
CA GLU A 215 -13.25 4.93 -8.56
C GLU A 215 -13.55 3.50 -9.02
N TRP A 216 -12.69 2.88 -9.83
CA TRP A 216 -12.90 1.50 -10.28
C TRP A 216 -12.93 0.50 -9.14
N ALA A 217 -11.99 0.60 -8.19
CA ALA A 217 -11.93 -0.31 -7.05
C ALA A 217 -13.11 -0.14 -6.10
N ILE A 218 -13.51 1.10 -5.82
CA ILE A 218 -14.68 1.40 -4.98
C ILE A 218 -15.95 0.86 -5.63
N ALA A 219 -16.16 1.12 -6.92
CA ALA A 219 -17.33 0.67 -7.66
C ALA A 219 -17.42 -0.86 -7.77
N ALA A 220 -16.29 -1.55 -7.96
CA ALA A 220 -16.23 -3.00 -8.12
C ALA A 220 -16.18 -3.78 -6.80
N GLY A 221 -16.29 -3.11 -5.64
CA GLY A 221 -16.40 -3.77 -4.33
C GLY A 221 -15.07 -4.08 -3.63
N GLY A 222 -13.95 -3.63 -4.18
CA GLY A 222 -12.62 -3.77 -3.58
C GLY A 222 -12.27 -2.67 -2.59
N HIS A 223 -10.98 -2.55 -2.28
CA HIS A 223 -10.39 -1.51 -1.44
C HIS A 223 -9.48 -0.61 -2.29
N THR A 224 -8.97 0.50 -1.75
CA THR A 224 -8.13 1.38 -2.58
C THR A 224 -7.05 2.11 -1.80
N ARG A 225 -6.09 2.66 -2.55
CA ARG A 225 -4.91 3.36 -2.06
C ARG A 225 -4.80 4.73 -2.72
N ALA A 226 -4.46 5.73 -1.92
CA ALA A 226 -4.11 7.06 -2.39
C ALA A 226 -3.01 7.67 -1.52
N GLY A 227 -2.34 8.70 -1.99
CA GLY A 227 -1.25 9.35 -1.27
C GLY A 227 -0.21 9.95 -2.19
N LEU A 228 0.67 10.75 -1.60
CA LEU A 228 1.71 11.51 -2.29
C LEU A 228 2.80 10.61 -2.87
N GLU A 229 2.95 9.38 -2.36
CA GLU A 229 3.80 8.36 -2.95
C GLU A 229 3.43 8.10 -4.42
N ASP A 230 2.13 7.95 -4.68
CA ASP A 230 1.63 7.52 -5.99
C ASP A 230 1.29 8.72 -6.89
N ASN A 231 0.86 9.84 -6.29
CA ASN A 231 0.43 11.02 -7.03
C ASN A 231 0.52 12.29 -6.18
N ILE A 232 1.25 13.28 -6.67
CA ILE A 232 1.49 14.55 -5.98
C ILE A 232 0.50 15.69 -6.36
N ARG A 233 -0.54 15.39 -7.15
CA ARG A 233 -1.45 16.41 -7.72
C ARG A 233 -2.93 16.12 -7.49
N LEU A 234 -3.77 17.16 -7.39
CA LEU A 234 -5.23 17.01 -7.40
C LEU A 234 -5.77 16.96 -8.83
N ASP A 235 -5.14 17.69 -9.74
CA ASP A 235 -5.50 17.75 -11.15
C ASP A 235 -4.24 18.02 -11.99
N LYS A 236 -4.40 18.31 -13.28
CA LYS A 236 -3.28 18.55 -14.20
C LYS A 236 -2.35 19.69 -13.74
N HIS A 237 -2.86 20.68 -13.03
CA HIS A 237 -2.17 21.94 -12.71
C HIS A 237 -1.95 22.13 -11.20
N THR A 238 -2.81 21.58 -10.35
CA THR A 238 -2.79 21.82 -8.91
C THR A 238 -2.03 20.72 -8.15
N LEU A 239 -1.03 21.11 -7.37
CA LEU A 239 -0.37 20.21 -6.42
C LEU A 239 -1.32 19.82 -5.29
N ALA A 240 -1.23 18.58 -4.81
CA ALA A 240 -2.01 18.14 -3.65
C ALA A 240 -1.45 18.79 -2.37
N PRO A 241 -2.28 19.48 -1.56
CA PRO A 241 -1.79 20.21 -0.40
C PRO A 241 -1.40 19.28 0.76
N SER A 242 -1.88 18.03 0.77
CA SER A 242 -1.58 17.03 1.79
C SER A 242 -1.99 15.62 1.32
N ASN A 243 -1.50 14.59 2.02
CA ASN A 243 -2.03 13.24 1.90
C ASN A 243 -3.51 13.16 2.28
N ALA A 244 -3.93 13.89 3.32
CA ALA A 244 -5.32 13.96 3.77
C ALA A 244 -6.26 14.41 2.64
N ALA A 245 -5.87 15.41 1.84
CA ALA A 245 -6.68 15.86 0.70
C ALA A 245 -6.90 14.75 -0.36
N LEU A 246 -5.90 13.89 -0.59
CA LEU A 246 -6.03 12.75 -1.50
C LEU A 246 -6.94 11.67 -0.92
N ILE A 247 -6.87 11.43 0.39
CA ILE A 247 -7.76 10.49 1.09
C ILE A 247 -9.20 11.00 1.10
N THR A 248 -9.43 12.28 1.40
CA THR A 248 -10.77 12.91 1.33
C THR A 248 -11.39 12.73 -0.05
N ARG A 249 -10.60 12.86 -1.12
CA ARG A 249 -11.07 12.62 -2.50
C ARG A 249 -11.50 11.17 -2.73
N ALA A 250 -10.78 10.20 -2.18
CA ALA A 250 -11.18 8.78 -2.24
C ALA A 250 -12.42 8.50 -1.36
N ALA A 251 -12.51 9.11 -0.17
CA ALA A 251 -13.68 9.00 0.71
C ALA A 251 -14.95 9.55 0.06
N ALA A 252 -14.87 10.64 -0.71
CA ALA A 252 -16.00 11.18 -1.47
C ALA A 252 -16.50 10.20 -2.55
N LEU A 253 -15.62 9.40 -3.15
CA LEU A 253 -16.03 8.32 -4.05
C LEU A 253 -16.75 7.20 -3.30
N CYS A 254 -16.33 6.86 -2.07
CA CYS A 254 -17.05 5.91 -1.24
C CYS A 254 -18.51 6.34 -1.00
N GLU A 255 -18.73 7.63 -0.73
CA GLU A 255 -20.07 8.22 -0.62
C GLU A 255 -20.86 8.10 -1.95
N LYS A 256 -20.25 8.46 -3.08
CA LYS A 256 -20.86 8.34 -4.42
C LYS A 256 -21.39 6.93 -4.72
N TYR A 257 -20.68 5.90 -4.28
CA TYR A 257 -21.04 4.49 -4.49
C TYR A 257 -21.75 3.85 -3.29
N ALA A 258 -22.21 4.66 -2.32
CA ALA A 258 -22.91 4.21 -1.12
C ALA A 258 -22.17 3.10 -0.36
N ARG A 259 -20.84 3.20 -0.28
CA ARG A 259 -19.98 2.31 0.50
C ARG A 259 -19.41 3.08 1.69
N PRO A 260 -19.64 2.65 2.95
CA PRO A 260 -19.05 3.33 4.09
C PRO A 260 -17.52 3.23 4.05
N VAL A 261 -16.82 4.28 4.45
CA VAL A 261 -15.37 4.22 4.69
C VAL A 261 -15.14 3.30 5.89
N ALA A 262 -14.26 2.32 5.75
CA ALA A 262 -13.92 1.41 6.83
C ALA A 262 -13.18 2.19 7.92
N THR A 263 -13.59 2.00 9.17
CA THR A 263 -12.80 2.40 10.34
C THR A 263 -11.57 1.50 10.48
N PRO A 264 -10.51 1.93 11.21
CA PRO A 264 -9.34 1.09 11.42
C PRO A 264 -9.67 -0.29 12.02
N ARG A 265 -10.65 -0.35 12.94
CA ARG A 265 -11.12 -1.61 13.52
C ARG A 265 -11.80 -2.53 12.49
N GLN A 266 -12.66 -1.97 11.64
CA GLN A 266 -13.30 -2.73 10.56
C GLN A 266 -12.26 -3.22 9.53
N ALA A 267 -11.26 -2.39 9.22
CA ALA A 267 -10.19 -2.77 8.32
C ALA A 267 -9.38 -3.96 8.88
N ARG A 268 -9.09 -3.96 10.19
CA ARG A 268 -8.44 -5.10 10.87
C ARG A 268 -9.27 -6.37 10.76
N GLU A 269 -10.57 -6.30 11.03
CA GLU A 269 -11.49 -7.44 10.89
C GLU A 269 -11.54 -7.97 9.45
N ILE A 270 -11.71 -7.08 8.46
CA ILE A 270 -11.75 -7.46 7.03
C ILE A 270 -10.46 -8.16 6.61
N LEU A 271 -9.31 -7.69 7.09
CA LEU A 271 -7.99 -8.23 6.74
C LEU A 271 -7.52 -9.38 7.64
N GLY A 272 -8.33 -9.79 8.63
CA GLY A 272 -7.96 -10.87 9.56
C GLY A 272 -6.78 -10.53 10.49
N LEU A 273 -6.61 -9.25 10.80
CA LEU A 273 -5.57 -8.75 11.70
C LEU A 273 -6.04 -8.75 13.17
N PRO A 274 -5.12 -8.81 14.15
CA PRO A 274 -5.46 -8.62 15.56
C PRO A 274 -6.20 -7.30 15.81
N ALA A 275 -7.17 -7.33 16.73
CA ALA A 275 -8.03 -6.18 17.07
C ALA A 275 -7.23 -4.96 17.62
N SER A 276 -6.06 -5.21 18.21
CA SER A 276 -5.07 -4.21 18.59
C SER A 276 -3.67 -4.72 18.22
N ALA A 277 -2.78 -3.78 17.88
CA ALA A 277 -1.35 -4.04 17.68
C ALA A 277 -0.59 -4.28 19.00
#